data_AF-A0A363NP53-F1
#
_entry.id   AF-A0A363NP53-F1
#
_cell.length_a   1.000
_cell.length_b   1.000
_cell.length_c   1.000
_cell.angle_alpha   90.00
_cell.angle_beta   90.00
_cell.angle_gamma   90.00
#
_symmetry.space_group_name_H-M   'P 1'
#
loop_
_entity.id
_entity.type
_entity.pdbx_description
1 polymer ?
#
loop_
_entity_poly.entity_id
_entity_poly.type
_entity_poly.pdbx_seq_one_letter_code
_entity_poly.pdbx_strand_id
1 'polypeptide(L)'
;MKNRLLIILFLISHYAYSQKATFVIGKNYEGVIFPKEHPIWGFPPESGRYTPSEEDITRAEKILQDSIGTDYIAENQRQYKKLTINKKTLRKYIRQYLGYLTSEGNVIIRVYLYRGIEMDDEKLSKDIIEIQDGGSNYWNIDINLSTKELSGMSVNGIS
;
A
#
# COMPACT_ATOMS: atom_id res chain seq x y z
N MET A 1 -24.57 53.86 -18.50
CA MET A 1 -24.51 52.40 -18.69
C MET A 1 -23.13 51.92 -18.24
N LYS A 2 -23.02 51.35 -17.04
CA LYS A 2 -21.75 50.84 -16.48
C LYS A 2 -21.82 49.31 -16.50
N ASN A 3 -21.12 48.69 -17.45
CA ASN A 3 -20.96 47.24 -17.51
C ASN A 3 -20.21 46.78 -16.26
N ARG A 4 -20.86 45.99 -15.42
CA ARG A 4 -20.19 45.19 -14.38
C ARG A 4 -20.14 43.75 -14.87
N LEU A 5 -19.04 43.39 -15.52
CA LEU A 5 -18.69 42.01 -15.79
C LEU A 5 -18.03 41.49 -14.50
N LEU A 6 -18.79 40.80 -13.65
CA LEU A 6 -18.22 40.05 -12.51
C LEU A 6 -17.74 38.70 -13.06
N ILE A 7 -16.44 38.59 -13.34
CA ILE A 7 -15.80 37.30 -13.59
C ILE A 7 -15.54 36.68 -12.20
N ILE A 8 -16.42 35.79 -11.77
CA ILE A 8 -16.13 34.91 -10.63
C ILE A 8 -15.28 33.75 -11.18
N LEU A 9 -13.97 33.90 -11.09
CA LEU A 9 -13.04 32.79 -11.25
C LEU A 9 -13.21 31.90 -10.01
N PHE A 10 -14.09 30.90 -10.07
CA PHE A 10 -14.01 29.79 -9.12
C PHE A 10 -12.69 29.08 -9.37
N LEU A 11 -11.75 29.25 -8.44
CA LEU A 11 -10.60 28.37 -8.26
C LEU A 11 -11.14 26.98 -7.93
N ILE A 12 -11.58 26.25 -8.96
CA ILE A 12 -11.63 24.81 -8.91
C ILE A 12 -10.15 24.42 -8.98
N SER A 13 -9.50 24.37 -7.81
CA SER A 13 -8.25 23.64 -7.65
C SER A 13 -8.53 22.25 -8.19
N HIS A 14 -8.15 22.03 -9.45
CA HIS A 14 -8.17 20.73 -10.03
C HIS A 14 -7.31 19.90 -9.11
N TYR A 15 -7.93 18.98 -8.38
CA TYR A 15 -7.25 17.76 -7.96
C TYR A 15 -6.86 17.07 -9.27
N ALA A 16 -5.79 17.55 -9.89
CA ALA A 16 -5.08 16.82 -10.91
C ALA A 16 -4.47 15.65 -10.15
N TYR A 17 -5.28 14.59 -9.98
CA TYR A 17 -4.83 13.36 -9.39
C TYR A 17 -3.64 12.92 -10.23
N SER A 18 -2.47 12.97 -9.61
CA SER A 18 -1.23 12.57 -10.22
C SER A 18 -1.39 11.10 -10.60
N GLN A 19 -1.18 10.75 -11.87
CA GLN A 19 -1.03 9.35 -12.28
C GLN A 19 0.31 8.77 -11.76
N LYS A 20 1.16 9.58 -11.14
CA LYS A 20 2.46 9.16 -10.62
C LYS A 20 2.33 8.64 -9.20
N ALA A 21 2.94 7.50 -8.97
CA ALA A 21 3.11 6.98 -7.63
C ALA A 21 3.92 7.96 -6.76
N THR A 22 3.62 7.97 -5.46
CA THR A 22 4.19 8.94 -4.51
C THR A 22 4.99 8.20 -3.44
N PHE A 23 6.22 8.64 -3.19
CA PHE A 23 7.05 8.10 -2.12
C PHE A 23 6.52 8.55 -0.75
N VAL A 24 6.55 7.64 0.22
CA VAL A 24 6.15 7.89 1.60
C VAL A 24 7.21 7.33 2.54
N ILE A 25 7.59 8.13 3.54
CA ILE A 25 8.55 7.74 4.57
C ILE A 25 7.90 8.02 5.93
N GLY A 26 7.80 6.97 6.74
CA GLY A 26 7.36 7.04 8.13
C GLY A 26 8.44 6.61 9.11
N LYS A 27 8.09 6.51 10.39
CA LYS A 27 9.08 6.23 11.46
C LYS A 27 9.82 4.89 11.29
N ASN A 28 9.15 3.87 10.76
CA ASN A 28 9.70 2.51 10.63
C ASN A 28 9.31 1.86 9.30
N TYR A 29 9.00 2.66 8.29
CA TYR A 29 8.62 2.19 6.97
C TYR A 29 8.96 3.23 5.93
N GLU A 30 9.22 2.74 4.73
CA GLU A 30 9.33 3.54 3.52
C GLU A 30 8.70 2.75 2.38
N GLY A 31 8.22 3.45 1.36
CA GLY A 31 7.60 2.81 0.22
C GLY A 31 6.95 3.78 -0.74
N VAL A 32 6.11 3.23 -1.61
CA VAL A 32 5.42 3.96 -2.65
C VAL A 32 3.92 3.73 -2.59
N ILE A 33 3.15 4.82 -2.70
CA ILE A 33 1.70 4.84 -2.79
C ILE A 33 1.33 4.91 -4.27
N PHE A 34 0.55 3.94 -4.73
CA PHE A 34 -0.01 3.97 -6.08
C PHE A 34 -1.38 4.65 -6.08
N PRO A 35 -1.56 5.77 -6.80
CA PRO A 35 -2.87 6.38 -6.94
C PRO A 35 -3.80 5.49 -7.76
N LYS A 36 -5.11 5.69 -7.61
CA LYS A 36 -6.13 4.89 -8.30
C LYS A 36 -6.03 4.99 -9.81
N GLU A 37 -5.55 6.12 -10.33
CA GLU A 37 -5.35 6.36 -11.77
C GLU A 37 -4.07 5.70 -12.32
N HIS A 38 -3.15 5.25 -11.45
CA HIS A 38 -1.91 4.64 -11.90
C HIS A 38 -2.19 3.23 -12.45
N PRO A 39 -1.85 2.94 -13.72
CA PRO A 39 -2.03 1.63 -14.28
C PRO A 39 -1.06 0.64 -13.63
N ILE A 40 -1.61 -0.45 -13.11
CA ILE A 40 -0.83 -1.56 -12.56
C ILE A 40 -1.25 -2.81 -13.30
N TRP A 41 -0.28 -3.61 -13.73
CA TRP A 41 -0.58 -4.86 -14.40
C TRP A 41 -1.43 -5.77 -13.50
N GLY A 42 -2.54 -6.29 -14.04
CA GLY A 42 -3.49 -7.11 -13.27
C GLY A 42 -4.43 -6.32 -12.33
N PHE A 43 -4.25 -5.00 -12.18
CA PHE A 43 -5.08 -4.15 -11.33
C PHE A 43 -5.44 -2.83 -12.03
N PRO A 44 -6.38 -2.85 -13.00
CA PRO A 44 -6.72 -1.68 -13.78
C PRO A 44 -7.39 -0.59 -12.91
N PRO A 45 -7.23 0.70 -13.23
CA PRO A 45 -7.78 1.83 -12.46
C PRO A 45 -9.29 1.77 -12.16
N GLU A 46 -10.07 1.11 -13.03
CA GLU A 46 -11.53 0.98 -12.94
C GLU A 46 -12.03 -0.07 -11.93
N SER A 47 -11.13 -0.78 -11.25
CA SER A 47 -11.43 -1.91 -10.36
C SER A 47 -11.87 -1.54 -8.92
N GLY A 48 -12.45 -0.36 -8.71
CA GLY A 48 -12.77 0.13 -7.35
C GLY A 48 -11.52 0.56 -6.57
N ARG A 49 -10.45 0.94 -7.29
CA ARG A 49 -9.21 1.46 -6.73
C ARG A 49 -9.42 2.78 -5.97
N TYR A 50 -8.63 2.94 -4.93
CA TYR A 50 -8.56 4.12 -4.08
C TYR A 50 -7.14 4.67 -4.08
N THR A 51 -7.00 6.00 -3.96
CA THR A 51 -5.69 6.66 -3.76
C THR A 51 -5.49 6.86 -2.27
N PRO A 52 -4.66 6.06 -1.59
CA PRO A 52 -4.39 6.27 -0.17
C PRO A 52 -3.73 7.62 0.09
N SER A 53 -4.14 8.28 1.16
CA SER A 53 -3.40 9.41 1.73
C SER A 53 -2.25 8.92 2.61
N GLU A 54 -1.31 9.80 2.94
CA GLU A 54 -0.27 9.49 3.93
C GLU A 54 -0.85 9.15 5.31
N GLU A 55 -2.00 9.73 5.67
CA GLU A 55 -2.71 9.39 6.90
C GLU A 55 -3.26 7.95 6.86
N ASP A 56 -3.81 7.52 5.71
CA ASP A 56 -4.22 6.13 5.49
C ASP A 56 -3.05 5.17 5.67
N ILE A 57 -1.89 5.49 5.08
CA ILE A 57 -0.68 4.68 5.22
C ILE A 57 -0.21 4.65 6.68
N THR A 58 -0.24 5.77 7.37
CA THR A 58 0.13 5.85 8.79
C THR A 58 -0.78 4.96 9.64
N ARG A 59 -2.09 4.97 9.38
CA ARG A 59 -3.07 4.11 10.06
C ARG A 59 -2.85 2.64 9.73
N ALA A 60 -2.64 2.31 8.45
CA ALA A 60 -2.35 0.95 8.00
C ALA A 60 -1.09 0.37 8.66
N GLU A 61 0.01 1.13 8.68
CA GLU A 61 1.27 0.70 9.29
C GLU A 61 1.15 0.54 10.80
N LYS A 62 0.34 1.39 11.47
CA LYS A 62 0.02 1.20 12.89
C LYS A 62 -0.72 -0.11 13.13
N ILE A 63 -1.76 -0.39 12.35
CA ILE A 63 -2.53 -1.64 12.43
C ILE A 63 -1.61 -2.84 12.19
N LEU A 64 -0.79 -2.80 11.14
CA LEU A 64 0.18 -3.86 10.84
C LEU A 64 1.16 -4.08 12.00
N GLN A 65 1.74 -3.01 12.54
CA GLN A 65 2.70 -3.08 13.64
C GLN A 65 2.09 -3.64 14.92
N ASP A 66 0.86 -3.23 15.26
CA ASP A 66 0.14 -3.69 16.43
C ASP A 66 -0.26 -5.18 16.30
N SER A 67 -0.54 -5.64 15.07
CA SER A 67 -0.90 -7.03 14.78
C SER A 67 0.29 -7.99 14.72
N ILE A 68 1.53 -7.50 14.71
CA ILE A 68 2.71 -8.37 14.76
C ILE A 68 2.73 -9.17 16.08
N GLY A 69 2.68 -10.50 15.95
CA GLY A 69 2.70 -11.44 17.06
C GLY A 69 1.32 -11.98 17.44
N THR A 70 0.26 -11.56 16.75
CA THR A 70 -1.06 -12.20 16.85
C THR A 70 -1.04 -13.60 16.22
N ASP A 71 -2.02 -14.43 16.60
CA ASP A 71 -2.19 -15.78 16.06
C ASP A 71 -2.31 -15.75 14.53
N TYR A 72 -3.04 -14.77 13.97
CA TYR A 72 -3.19 -14.60 12.53
C TYR A 72 -1.83 -14.48 11.81
N ILE A 73 -0.95 -13.57 12.26
CA ILE A 73 0.39 -13.42 11.66
C ILE A 73 1.24 -14.67 11.91
N ALA A 74 1.17 -15.26 13.11
CA ALA A 74 1.97 -16.41 13.49
C ALA A 74 1.62 -17.66 12.67
N GLU A 75 0.32 -17.90 12.42
CA GLU A 75 -0.17 -19.04 11.65
C GLU A 75 0.20 -18.93 10.18
N ASN A 76 0.03 -17.76 9.57
CA ASN A 76 0.37 -17.52 8.17
C ASN A 76 1.87 -17.62 7.86
N GLN A 77 2.73 -17.61 8.89
CA GLN A 77 4.17 -17.79 8.72
C GLN A 77 4.74 -19.12 9.25
N ARG A 78 3.88 -20.00 9.79
CA ARG A 78 4.30 -21.21 10.53
C ARG A 78 5.18 -22.16 9.69
N GLN A 79 4.96 -22.22 8.38
CA GLN A 79 5.73 -23.07 7.47
C GLN A 79 7.16 -22.54 7.20
N TYR A 80 7.44 -21.26 7.46
CA TYR A 80 8.71 -20.61 7.15
C TYR A 80 9.63 -20.58 8.39
N LYS A 81 10.31 -21.71 8.66
CA LYS A 81 11.06 -21.98 9.91
C LYS A 81 12.17 -20.98 10.28
N LYS A 82 12.69 -20.16 9.35
CA LYS A 82 13.96 -19.43 9.54
C LYS A 82 13.85 -17.90 9.56
N LEU A 83 12.76 -17.33 9.08
CA LEU A 83 12.64 -15.88 8.89
C LEU A 83 11.18 -15.48 9.04
N THR A 84 10.80 -15.01 10.22
CA THR A 84 9.45 -14.53 10.51
C THR A 84 9.41 -13.01 10.51
N ILE A 85 8.32 -12.45 9.98
CA ILE A 85 8.07 -11.02 10.13
C ILE A 85 7.79 -10.74 11.61
N ASN A 86 8.51 -9.78 12.17
CA ASN A 86 8.40 -9.35 13.56
C ASN A 86 8.69 -7.85 13.66
N LYS A 87 8.48 -7.24 14.83
CA LYS A 87 8.60 -5.78 14.99
C LYS A 87 10.00 -5.24 14.63
N LYS A 88 11.05 -6.06 14.77
CA LYS A 88 12.43 -5.68 14.42
C LYS A 88 12.73 -5.88 12.93
N THR A 89 12.13 -6.88 12.28
CA THR A 89 12.35 -7.18 10.86
C THR A 89 11.42 -6.40 9.95
N LEU A 90 10.20 -6.07 10.40
CA LEU A 90 9.19 -5.31 9.64
C LEU A 90 9.75 -4.00 9.08
N ARG A 91 10.58 -3.28 9.84
CA ARG A 91 11.20 -2.02 9.37
C ARG A 91 12.23 -2.19 8.24
N LYS A 92 12.63 -3.42 7.92
CA LYS A 92 13.62 -3.72 6.87
C LYS A 92 12.99 -3.98 5.51
N TYR A 93 11.66 -3.92 5.43
CA TYR A 93 10.94 -4.11 4.17
C TYR A 93 10.69 -2.75 3.52
N ILE A 94 10.83 -2.66 2.21
CA ILE A 94 10.26 -1.57 1.41
C ILE A 94 8.82 -1.95 1.08
N ARG A 95 7.92 -0.96 1.04
CA ARG A 95 6.50 -1.20 0.73
C ARG A 95 6.07 -0.70 -0.63
N GLN A 96 5.08 -1.39 -1.19
CA GLN A 96 4.17 -0.84 -2.19
C GLN A 96 2.75 -0.87 -1.63
N TYR A 97 2.04 0.26 -1.69
CA TYR A 97 0.70 0.42 -1.12
C TYR A 97 -0.34 0.57 -2.21
N LEU A 98 -1.42 -0.21 -2.07
CA LEU A 98 -2.54 -0.21 -2.99
C LEU A 98 -3.87 -0.05 -2.26
N GLY A 99 -4.62 0.99 -2.60
CA GLY A 99 -5.92 1.26 -2.01
C GLY A 99 -7.08 0.66 -2.80
N TYR A 100 -8.09 0.17 -2.08
CA TYR A 100 -9.37 -0.27 -2.62
C TYR A 100 -10.53 0.26 -1.76
N LEU A 101 -11.66 0.52 -2.39
CA LEU A 101 -12.93 0.79 -1.72
C LEU A 101 -13.84 -0.43 -1.82
N THR A 102 -14.35 -0.90 -0.69
CA THR A 102 -15.39 -1.94 -0.68
C THR A 102 -16.76 -1.36 -1.04
N SER A 103 -17.73 -2.22 -1.37
CA SER A 103 -19.11 -1.83 -1.61
C SER A 103 -19.76 -1.12 -0.41
N GLU A 104 -19.29 -1.40 0.80
CA GLU A 104 -19.74 -0.81 2.05
C GLU A 104 -19.02 0.52 2.36
N GLY A 105 -18.10 0.96 1.49
CA GLY A 105 -17.34 2.20 1.67
C GLY A 105 -16.12 2.07 2.58
N ASN A 106 -15.69 0.85 2.93
CA ASN A 106 -14.46 0.65 3.69
C ASN A 106 -13.24 0.82 2.80
N VAL A 107 -12.17 1.39 3.35
CA VAL A 107 -10.87 1.46 2.68
C VAL A 107 -10.03 0.24 3.08
N ILE A 108 -9.59 -0.52 2.08
CA ILE A 108 -8.62 -1.59 2.23
C ILE A 108 -7.29 -1.13 1.65
N ILE A 109 -6.22 -1.28 2.41
CA ILE A 109 -4.85 -1.09 1.95
C ILE A 109 -4.21 -2.45 1.79
N ARG A 110 -3.93 -2.85 0.54
CA ARG A 110 -3.03 -3.95 0.25
C ARG A 110 -1.60 -3.45 0.33
N VAL A 111 -0.81 -4.09 1.18
CA VAL A 111 0.60 -3.78 1.39
C VAL A 111 1.43 -4.92 0.85
N TYR A 112 2.29 -4.63 -0.12
CA TYR A 112 3.35 -5.54 -0.54
C TYR A 112 4.63 -5.18 0.21
N LEU A 113 5.32 -6.17 0.77
CA LEU A 113 6.53 -5.98 1.57
C LEU A 113 7.70 -6.73 0.93
N TYR A 114 8.79 -6.01 0.66
CA TYR A 114 9.98 -6.53 -0.02
C TYR A 114 11.24 -6.34 0.82
N ARG A 115 12.04 -7.39 1.00
CA ARG A 115 13.32 -7.30 1.73
C ARG A 115 14.45 -8.00 0.99
N GLY A 116 15.63 -7.37 0.98
CA GLY A 116 16.85 -7.98 0.45
C GLY A 116 16.95 -7.97 -1.07
N ILE A 117 16.24 -7.05 -1.72
CA ILE A 117 16.41 -6.74 -3.13
C ILE A 117 16.77 -5.30 -3.31
N GLU A 118 17.73 -5.06 -4.19
CA GLU A 118 18.08 -3.73 -4.67
C GLU A 118 17.03 -3.31 -5.70
N MET A 119 16.41 -2.17 -5.44
CA MET A 119 15.48 -1.52 -6.34
C MET A 119 15.84 -0.05 -6.40
N ASP A 120 15.75 0.53 -7.59
CA ASP A 120 15.71 1.97 -7.72
C ASP A 120 14.27 2.49 -7.61
N ASP A 121 14.16 3.80 -7.45
CA ASP A 121 12.91 4.53 -7.34
C ASP A 121 12.01 4.34 -8.57
N GLU A 122 12.61 4.23 -9.77
CA GLU A 122 11.86 4.01 -11.01
C GLU A 122 11.14 2.66 -10.98
N LYS A 123 11.86 1.58 -10.66
CA LYS A 123 11.30 0.24 -10.57
C LYS A 123 10.25 0.13 -9.47
N LEU A 124 10.50 0.73 -8.30
CA LEU A 124 9.57 0.70 -7.17
C LEU A 124 8.27 1.46 -7.45
N SER A 125 8.30 2.48 -8.31
CA SER A 125 7.16 3.35 -8.61
C SER A 125 6.43 3.05 -9.92
N LYS A 126 6.89 2.05 -10.69
CA LYS A 126 6.37 1.73 -12.01
C LYS A 126 5.23 0.72 -12.02
N ASP A 127 5.34 -0.36 -11.24
CA ASP A 127 4.34 -1.43 -11.17
C ASP A 127 4.54 -2.23 -9.88
N ILE A 128 3.59 -3.11 -9.53
CA ILE A 128 3.79 -4.07 -8.44
C ILE A 128 4.92 -5.02 -8.80
N ILE A 129 5.83 -5.23 -7.85
CA ILE A 129 6.98 -6.10 -8.08
C ILE A 129 6.54 -7.56 -7.84
N GLU A 130 6.46 -8.31 -8.93
CA GLU A 130 6.18 -9.74 -8.91
C GLU A 130 7.47 -10.54 -8.65
N ILE A 131 7.39 -11.50 -7.73
CA ILE A 131 8.52 -12.35 -7.36
C ILE A 131 8.02 -13.78 -7.21
N GLN A 132 8.52 -14.70 -8.01
CA GLN A 132 8.00 -16.07 -8.05
C GLN A 132 8.55 -16.96 -6.93
N ASP A 133 9.65 -16.57 -6.28
CA ASP A 133 10.26 -17.28 -5.15
C ASP A 133 11.00 -16.35 -4.19
N GLY A 134 11.01 -16.69 -2.90
CA GLY A 134 11.83 -15.99 -1.90
C GLY A 134 11.31 -15.98 -0.48
N GLY A 135 10.29 -16.80 -0.20
CA GLY A 135 9.82 -17.04 1.16
C GLY A 135 9.48 -15.74 1.89
N SER A 136 9.88 -15.71 3.14
CA SER A 136 9.77 -14.60 4.08
C SER A 136 10.38 -13.25 3.69
N ASN A 137 10.97 -13.10 2.51
CA ASN A 137 11.43 -11.79 2.03
C ASN A 137 10.32 -11.03 1.31
N TYR A 138 9.25 -11.72 0.93
CA TYR A 138 8.18 -11.18 0.10
C TYR A 138 6.84 -11.58 0.67
N TRP A 139 6.07 -10.57 1.05
CA TRP A 139 4.75 -10.73 1.64
C TRP A 139 3.79 -9.80 0.94
N ASN A 140 2.52 -10.17 0.96
CA ASN A 140 1.45 -9.21 0.80
C ASN A 140 0.39 -9.46 1.87
N ILE A 141 -0.34 -8.40 2.23
CA ILE A 141 -1.41 -8.45 3.22
C ILE A 141 -2.41 -7.33 2.97
N ASP A 142 -3.68 -7.61 3.23
CA ASP A 142 -4.76 -6.62 3.17
C ASP A 142 -5.07 -6.11 4.58
N ILE A 143 -5.24 -4.80 4.71
CA ILE A 143 -5.56 -4.12 5.96
C ILE A 143 -6.82 -3.29 5.76
N ASN A 144 -7.89 -3.62 6.49
CA ASN A 144 -9.10 -2.81 6.50
C ASN A 144 -8.94 -1.67 7.51
N LEU A 145 -8.99 -0.41 7.05
CA LEU A 145 -8.77 0.76 7.92
C LEU A 145 -9.91 1.00 8.92
N SER A 146 -11.13 0.56 8.58
CA SER A 146 -12.32 0.72 9.43
C SER A 146 -12.35 -0.34 10.53
N THR A 147 -12.24 -1.62 10.16
CA THR A 147 -12.36 -2.74 11.10
C THR A 147 -11.04 -3.06 11.81
N LYS A 148 -9.90 -2.59 11.26
CA LYS A 148 -8.53 -2.90 11.69
C LYS A 148 -8.15 -4.37 11.50
N GLU A 149 -8.92 -5.11 10.72
CA GLU A 149 -8.69 -6.52 10.45
C GLU A 149 -7.64 -6.70 9.35
N LEU A 150 -6.92 -7.82 9.46
CA LEU A 150 -5.94 -8.28 8.51
C LEU A 150 -6.53 -9.47 7.74
N SER A 151 -6.31 -9.50 6.43
CA SER A 151 -6.76 -10.60 5.57
C SER A 151 -5.82 -10.80 4.39
N GLY A 152 -6.06 -11.86 3.62
CA GLY A 152 -5.37 -12.06 2.33
C GLY A 152 -3.85 -12.18 2.44
N MET A 153 -3.32 -12.49 3.62
CA MET A 153 -1.89 -12.58 3.83
C MET A 153 -1.29 -13.72 3.00
N SER A 154 -0.27 -13.40 2.22
CA SER A 154 0.45 -14.37 1.40
C SER A 154 1.95 -14.16 1.53
N VAL A 155 2.68 -15.26 1.51
CA VAL A 155 4.14 -15.33 1.57
C VAL A 155 4.58 -16.14 0.36
N ASN A 156 5.48 -15.58 -0.44
CA ASN A 156 5.88 -16.26 -1.67
C ASN A 156 6.57 -17.60 -1.35
N GLY A 157 6.54 -18.53 -2.30
CA GLY A 157 7.11 -19.87 -2.15
C GLY A 157 8.60 -19.87 -1.78
N ILE A 158 9.05 -20.98 -1.20
CA ILE A 158 10.47 -21.32 -1.16
C ILE A 158 10.66 -22.34 -2.29
N SER A 159 11.44 -22.00 -3.32
CA SER A 159 11.95 -23.01 -4.26
C SER A 159 13.00 -23.90 -3.61
#